data_AF-A0A673L169-F1
#
_entry.id   AF-A0A673L169-F1
#
_cell.length_a   1.000
_cell.length_b   1.000
_cell.length_c   1.000
_cell.angle_alpha   90.00
_cell.angle_beta   90.00
_cell.angle_gamma   90.00
#
_symmetry.space_group_name_H-M   'P 1'
#
loop_
_entity.id
_entity.type
_entity.pdbx_description
1 polymer ?
#
loop_
_entity_poly.entity_id
_entity_poly.type
_entity_poly.pdbx_seq_one_letter_code
_entity_poly.pdbx_strand_id
1 'polypeptide(L)'
;MSQVGLLSGICLIVGTMIGSGIFISPKAVLEGTGAVGPCLCVWAACGVLATMGALCYAELGTMIMKSGGEYPYLMEGFGPLLAYLYSWSTIVVLKPSSFAIIALSCAEYASTPFYPGCTPPQVVTKCLAAACILIITVINCLSVKLAYRVQNFFTVAKLLIIVIIVVSGIVLLAQGNTQNLKDPFAGATTSFGAIGLAFYNGLWAYDGWNQLNFITEELKNPYRNLPLAIIIGIPLVIVCYIFVNIAYFSVMTPTELLQSPAVAVVSVHYSHSHSLRLSRIIIKYKIINKSSNAIEYDSLVNQVPIVIPVLVVIVSCYLVLAPIIEKPEWEYLYCTMFIVGGLLLYVPFIYYKFNWTRCIMRPLTMHLQLLLEVIPPEKTE
;
A
#
# COMPACT_ATOMS: atom_id res chain seq x y z
N MET A 1 -26.41 1.05 9.68
CA MET A 1 -26.89 0.46 8.42
C MET A 1 -25.73 -0.33 7.81
N SER A 2 -25.59 -1.63 8.08
CA SER A 2 -24.46 -2.42 7.55
C SER A 2 -24.77 -2.86 6.11
N GLN A 3 -24.19 -2.19 5.11
CA GLN A 3 -24.51 -2.40 3.70
C GLN A 3 -23.56 -3.37 2.98
N VAL A 4 -22.38 -3.66 3.55
CA VAL A 4 -21.34 -4.44 2.87
C VAL A 4 -21.39 -5.91 3.31
N GLY A 5 -21.81 -6.79 2.40
CA GLY A 5 -21.78 -8.25 2.59
C GLY A 5 -20.42 -8.88 2.30
N LEU A 6 -20.30 -10.20 2.49
CA LEU A 6 -19.04 -10.95 2.26
C LEU A 6 -18.51 -10.78 0.82
N LEU A 7 -19.36 -10.97 -0.18
CA LEU A 7 -18.97 -10.84 -1.59
C LEU A 7 -18.50 -9.42 -1.91
N SER A 8 -19.22 -8.41 -1.43
CA SER A 8 -18.82 -7.00 -1.58
C SER A 8 -17.48 -6.72 -0.88
N GLY A 9 -17.23 -7.31 0.29
CA GLY A 9 -15.95 -7.22 0.99
C GLY A 9 -14.79 -7.86 0.21
N ILE A 10 -15.02 -9.04 -0.40
CA ILE A 10 -14.03 -9.70 -1.28
C ILE A 10 -13.75 -8.82 -2.50
N CYS A 11 -14.79 -8.33 -3.17
CA CYS A 11 -14.66 -7.43 -4.32
C CYS A 11 -13.92 -6.13 -3.95
N LEU A 12 -14.14 -5.62 -2.73
CA LEU A 12 -13.42 -4.44 -2.25
C LEU A 12 -11.93 -4.74 -2.07
N ILE A 13 -11.56 -5.84 -1.40
CA ILE A 13 -10.15 -6.25 -1.25
C ILE A 13 -9.47 -6.42 -2.62
N VAL A 14 -10.09 -7.19 -3.51
CA VAL A 14 -9.54 -7.46 -4.85
C VAL A 14 -9.44 -6.16 -5.65
N GLY A 15 -10.48 -5.34 -5.61
CA GLY A 15 -10.56 -4.06 -6.31
C GLY A 15 -9.61 -2.99 -5.76
N THR A 16 -9.28 -3.00 -4.46
CA THR A 16 -8.31 -2.05 -3.89
C THR A 16 -6.88 -2.51 -4.08
N MET A 17 -6.61 -3.81 -3.95
CA MET A 17 -5.25 -4.36 -4.07
C MET A 17 -4.77 -4.43 -5.51
N ILE A 18 -5.64 -4.82 -6.46
CA ILE A 18 -5.28 -4.83 -7.88
C ILE A 18 -5.18 -3.38 -8.36
N GLY A 19 -3.95 -2.87 -8.38
CA GLY A 19 -3.62 -1.49 -8.74
C GLY A 19 -2.60 -1.41 -9.87
N SER A 20 -1.98 -0.22 -10.02
CA SER A 20 -0.91 -0.01 -11.00
C SER A 20 0.37 -0.79 -10.69
N GLY A 21 0.57 -1.20 -9.43
CA GLY A 21 1.80 -1.87 -8.98
C GLY A 21 2.12 -3.15 -9.75
N ILE A 22 1.14 -3.94 -10.18
CA ILE A 22 1.41 -5.17 -10.96
C ILE A 22 2.01 -4.90 -12.33
N PHE A 23 1.80 -3.72 -12.91
CA PHE A 23 2.37 -3.37 -14.20
C PHE A 23 3.81 -2.83 -14.07
N ILE A 24 4.15 -2.29 -12.90
CA ILE A 24 5.41 -1.58 -12.64
C ILE A 24 6.44 -2.48 -11.94
N SER A 25 6.01 -3.11 -10.85
CA SER A 25 6.86 -3.87 -9.94
C SER A 25 7.60 -5.07 -10.57
N PRO A 26 7.09 -5.77 -11.62
CA PRO A 26 7.78 -6.94 -12.19
C PRO A 26 9.24 -6.67 -12.57
N LYS A 27 9.54 -5.51 -13.18
CA LYS A 27 10.92 -5.13 -13.52
C LYS A 27 11.79 -5.02 -12.28
N ALA A 28 11.36 -4.26 -11.29
CA ALA A 28 12.14 -3.99 -10.08
C ALA A 28 12.32 -5.26 -9.20
N VAL A 29 11.32 -6.13 -9.16
CA VAL A 29 11.41 -7.43 -8.46
C VAL A 29 12.39 -8.35 -9.20
N LEU A 30 12.34 -8.41 -10.54
CA LEU A 30 13.28 -9.19 -11.34
C LEU A 30 14.72 -8.66 -11.19
N GLU A 31 14.92 -7.35 -11.20
CA GLU A 31 16.22 -6.71 -10.99
C GLU A 31 16.81 -7.05 -9.61
N GLY A 32 15.99 -7.01 -8.56
CA GLY A 32 16.43 -7.36 -7.20
C GLY A 32 16.70 -8.84 -6.99
N THR A 33 16.08 -9.73 -7.77
CA THR A 33 16.21 -11.19 -7.62
C THR A 33 17.18 -11.84 -8.60
N GLY A 34 17.45 -11.20 -9.75
CA GLY A 34 18.37 -11.66 -10.80
C GLY A 34 17.85 -12.81 -11.68
N ALA A 35 16.81 -13.53 -11.24
CA ALA A 35 16.31 -14.72 -11.93
C ALA A 35 14.78 -14.88 -11.81
N VAL A 36 14.19 -15.63 -12.75
CA VAL A 36 12.74 -15.79 -12.89
C VAL A 36 12.09 -16.54 -11.72
N GLY A 37 12.68 -17.64 -11.27
CA GLY A 37 12.21 -18.48 -10.18
C GLY A 37 12.13 -17.71 -8.86
N PRO A 38 13.25 -17.11 -8.39
CA PRO A 38 13.24 -16.25 -7.20
C PRO A 38 12.29 -15.06 -7.32
N CYS A 39 12.14 -14.45 -8.50
CA CYS A 39 11.14 -13.39 -8.75
C CYS A 39 9.71 -13.87 -8.43
N LEU A 40 9.30 -15.04 -8.96
CA LEU A 40 7.98 -15.64 -8.67
C LEU A 40 7.82 -16.01 -7.19
N CYS A 41 8.89 -16.52 -6.55
CA CYS A 41 8.89 -16.79 -5.11
C CYS A 41 8.66 -15.52 -4.28
N VAL A 42 9.30 -14.40 -4.65
CA VAL A 42 9.09 -13.11 -3.97
C VAL A 42 7.66 -12.63 -4.13
N TRP A 43 7.04 -12.75 -5.31
CA TRP A 43 5.62 -12.43 -5.51
C TRP A 43 4.70 -13.23 -4.59
N ALA A 44 4.88 -14.56 -4.54
CA ALA A 44 4.12 -15.43 -3.65
C ALA A 44 4.34 -15.05 -2.16
N ALA A 45 5.58 -14.83 -1.76
CA ALA A 45 5.94 -14.48 -0.39
C ALA A 45 5.37 -13.12 0.03
N CYS A 46 5.38 -12.11 -0.85
CA CYS A 46 4.73 -10.81 -0.60
C CYS A 46 3.22 -10.99 -0.35
N GLY A 47 2.57 -11.85 -1.11
CA GLY A 47 1.16 -12.20 -0.92
C GLY A 47 0.86 -12.87 0.42
N VAL A 48 1.70 -13.82 0.83
CA VAL A 48 1.59 -14.48 2.15
C VAL A 48 1.80 -13.46 3.28
N LEU A 49 2.79 -12.57 3.15
CA LEU A 49 3.02 -11.48 4.10
C LEU A 49 1.82 -10.51 4.18
N ALA A 50 1.22 -10.16 3.04
CA ALA A 50 0.01 -9.33 2.99
C ALA A 50 -1.17 -10.01 3.70
N THR A 51 -1.36 -11.33 3.48
CA THR A 51 -2.40 -12.12 4.16
C THR A 51 -2.19 -12.15 5.67
N MET A 52 -0.96 -12.42 6.12
CA MET A 52 -0.61 -12.43 7.54
C MET A 52 -0.80 -11.06 8.20
N GLY A 53 -0.39 -9.98 7.51
CA GLY A 53 -0.60 -8.61 7.96
C GLY A 53 -2.07 -8.25 8.07
N ALA A 54 -2.87 -8.61 7.06
CA ALA A 54 -4.31 -8.37 7.03
C ALA A 54 -5.05 -9.13 8.14
N LEU A 55 -4.66 -10.37 8.46
CA LEU A 55 -5.24 -11.12 9.57
C LEU A 55 -4.95 -10.46 10.93
N CYS A 56 -3.72 -9.99 11.16
CA CYS A 56 -3.38 -9.24 12.37
C CYS A 56 -4.22 -7.95 12.48
N TYR A 57 -4.47 -7.31 11.34
CA TYR A 57 -5.34 -6.14 11.25
C TYR A 57 -6.81 -6.49 11.49
N ALA A 58 -7.29 -7.64 11.03
CA ALA A 58 -8.65 -8.08 11.29
C ALA A 58 -8.92 -8.31 12.79
N GLU A 59 -7.94 -8.86 13.52
CA GLU A 59 -8.01 -8.98 14.98
C GLU A 59 -8.16 -7.58 15.62
N LEU A 60 -7.31 -6.62 15.24
CA LEU A 60 -7.37 -5.25 15.75
C LEU A 60 -8.66 -4.51 15.36
N GLY A 61 -9.12 -4.67 14.12
CA GLY A 61 -10.32 -4.01 13.60
C GLY A 61 -11.62 -4.55 14.16
N THR A 62 -11.60 -5.80 14.66
CA THR A 62 -12.73 -6.38 15.40
C THR A 62 -12.64 -6.12 16.91
N MET A 63 -11.46 -5.83 17.44
CA MET A 63 -11.25 -5.43 18.84
C MET A 63 -11.56 -3.94 19.07
N ILE A 64 -11.12 -3.07 18.16
CA ILE A 64 -11.26 -1.61 18.24
C ILE A 64 -12.12 -1.18 17.06
N MET A 65 -13.44 -1.22 17.25
CA MET A 65 -14.43 -0.80 16.24
C MET A 65 -14.59 0.72 16.29
N LYS A 66 -13.52 1.42 15.85
CA LYS A 66 -13.48 2.87 15.64
C LYS A 66 -13.00 3.13 14.22
N SER A 67 -13.70 4.00 13.49
CA SER A 67 -13.24 4.50 12.19
C SER A 67 -11.88 5.22 12.29
N GLY A 68 -11.11 5.18 11.20
CA GLY A 68 -9.79 5.84 11.11
C GLY A 68 -8.59 4.90 10.96
N GLY A 69 -8.80 3.59 10.84
CA GLY A 69 -7.76 2.60 10.55
C GLY A 69 -6.72 2.49 11.66
N GLU A 70 -5.45 2.74 11.36
CA GLU A 70 -4.35 2.55 12.33
C GLU A 70 -4.28 3.61 13.43
N TYR A 71 -4.85 4.79 13.22
CA TYR A 71 -4.83 5.86 14.23
C TYR A 71 -5.47 5.43 15.57
N PRO A 72 -6.71 4.90 15.61
CA PRO A 72 -7.29 4.41 16.86
C PRO A 72 -6.49 3.25 17.48
N TYR A 73 -5.92 2.35 16.66
CA TYR A 73 -5.13 1.23 17.17
C TYR A 73 -3.85 1.72 17.88
N LEU A 74 -3.18 2.71 17.28
CA LEU A 74 -2.01 3.36 17.85
C LEU A 74 -2.35 4.18 19.10
N MET A 75 -3.50 4.85 19.10
CA MET A 75 -3.96 5.62 20.25
C MET A 75 -4.17 4.72 21.47
N GLU A 76 -4.87 3.59 21.30
CA GLU A 76 -5.13 2.65 22.41
C GLU A 76 -3.85 1.92 22.87
N GLY A 77 -3.01 1.49 21.93
CA GLY A 77 -1.81 0.71 22.26
C GLY A 77 -0.57 1.52 22.66
N PHE A 78 -0.42 2.76 22.22
CA PHE A 78 0.79 3.55 22.48
C PHE A 78 0.55 4.96 23.02
N GLY A 79 -0.68 5.45 22.93
CA GLY A 79 -1.04 6.79 23.36
C GLY A 79 -0.89 7.85 22.25
N PRO A 80 -1.07 9.13 22.62
CA PRO A 80 -1.31 10.21 21.66
C PRO A 80 -0.08 10.59 20.82
N LEU A 81 1.15 10.38 21.31
CA LEU A 81 2.36 10.75 20.60
C LEU A 81 2.55 9.92 19.32
N LEU A 82 2.49 8.59 19.41
CA LEU A 82 2.68 7.73 18.23
C LEU A 82 1.49 7.81 17.28
N ALA A 83 0.26 7.94 17.81
CA ALA A 83 -0.92 8.17 16.99
C ALA A 83 -0.79 9.48 16.17
N TYR A 84 -0.28 10.54 16.80
CA TYR A 84 0.01 11.80 16.09
C TYR A 84 1.09 11.64 15.03
N LEU A 85 2.24 11.03 15.37
CA LEU A 85 3.34 10.85 14.42
C LEU A 85 2.89 10.04 13.21
N TYR A 86 2.06 9.02 13.40
CA TYR A 86 1.46 8.28 12.31
C TYR A 86 0.61 9.16 11.39
N SER A 87 -0.30 9.97 11.94
CA SER A 87 -1.12 10.90 11.15
C SER A 87 -0.26 11.93 10.41
N TRP A 88 0.75 12.48 11.08
CA TRP A 88 1.71 13.40 10.49
C TRP A 88 2.44 12.80 9.29
N SER A 89 3.05 11.62 9.48
CA SER A 89 3.75 10.89 8.42
C SER A 89 2.81 10.50 7.28
N THR A 90 1.57 10.14 7.59
CA THR A 90 0.58 9.77 6.57
C THR A 90 0.21 10.95 5.68
N ILE A 91 -0.01 12.13 6.27
CA ILE A 91 -0.43 13.34 5.54
C ILE A 91 0.72 13.95 4.75
N VAL A 92 1.91 14.04 5.34
CA VAL A 92 3.05 14.76 4.73
C VAL A 92 3.85 13.87 3.80
N VAL A 93 3.99 12.58 4.12
CA VAL A 93 4.92 11.68 3.42
C VAL A 93 4.16 10.61 2.65
N LEU A 94 3.36 9.77 3.31
CA LEU A 94 2.79 8.57 2.66
C LEU A 94 1.85 8.91 1.51
N LYS A 95 0.74 9.61 1.80
CA LYS A 95 -0.35 9.79 0.81
C LYS A 95 0.08 10.64 -0.40
N PRO A 96 0.81 11.76 -0.24
CA PRO A 96 1.31 12.52 -1.39
C PRO A 96 2.29 11.70 -2.24
N SER A 97 3.19 10.94 -1.61
CA SER A 97 4.15 10.06 -2.30
C SER A 97 3.44 9.00 -3.12
N SER A 98 2.43 8.33 -2.55
CA SER A 98 1.65 7.32 -3.28
C SER A 98 0.95 7.93 -4.50
N PHE A 99 0.35 9.11 -4.35
CA PHE A 99 -0.33 9.77 -5.45
C PHE A 99 0.65 10.18 -6.57
N ALA A 100 1.83 10.68 -6.20
CA ALA A 100 2.88 11.04 -7.14
C ALA A 100 3.42 9.82 -7.93
N ILE A 101 3.66 8.69 -7.26
CA ILE A 101 4.11 7.44 -7.92
C ILE A 101 3.08 6.99 -8.96
N ILE A 102 1.80 6.96 -8.59
CA ILE A 102 0.72 6.50 -9.48
C ILE A 102 0.61 7.43 -10.68
N ALA A 103 0.68 8.75 -10.47
CA ALA A 103 0.61 9.73 -11.55
C ALA A 103 1.81 9.65 -12.50
N LEU A 104 3.03 9.49 -11.97
CA LEU A 104 4.24 9.27 -12.77
C LEU A 104 4.14 8.00 -13.60
N SER A 105 3.59 6.94 -13.01
CA SER A 105 3.40 5.66 -13.72
C SER A 105 2.41 5.81 -14.87
N CYS A 106 1.28 6.51 -14.63
CA CYS A 106 0.30 6.83 -15.66
C CYS A 106 0.94 7.63 -16.81
N ALA A 107 1.76 8.63 -16.49
CA ALA A 107 2.47 9.44 -17.47
C ALA A 107 3.47 8.64 -18.31
N GLU A 108 4.19 7.70 -17.69
CA GLU A 108 5.14 6.84 -18.41
C GLU A 108 4.42 5.92 -19.41
N TYR A 109 3.35 5.25 -18.98
CA TYR A 109 2.53 4.41 -19.88
C TYR A 109 1.86 5.22 -20.99
N ALA A 110 1.45 6.46 -20.71
CA ALA A 110 0.84 7.32 -21.70
C ALA A 110 1.85 7.90 -22.71
N SER A 111 3.10 8.13 -22.30
CA SER A 111 4.13 8.72 -23.16
C SER A 111 4.94 7.70 -23.96
N THR A 112 5.23 6.52 -23.40
CA THR A 112 6.06 5.47 -24.01
C THR A 112 5.68 5.13 -25.47
N PRO A 113 4.39 4.98 -25.85
CA PRO A 113 4.02 4.67 -27.23
C PRO A 113 4.47 5.71 -28.27
N PHE A 114 4.72 6.96 -27.86
CA PHE A 114 5.18 8.04 -28.74
C PHE A 114 6.70 8.09 -28.89
N TYR A 115 7.44 7.24 -28.17
CA TYR A 115 8.90 7.17 -28.17
C TYR A 115 9.38 5.73 -28.44
N PRO A 116 9.05 5.14 -29.61
CA PRO A 116 9.46 3.77 -29.92
C PRO A 116 11.00 3.66 -29.99
N GLY A 117 11.58 2.82 -29.13
CA GLY A 117 13.02 2.59 -29.08
C GLY A 117 13.84 3.64 -28.33
N CYS A 118 13.20 4.63 -27.69
CA CYS A 118 13.88 5.58 -26.82
C CYS A 118 13.07 5.87 -25.55
N THR A 119 13.72 6.42 -24.52
CA THR A 119 13.03 6.80 -23.28
C THR A 119 12.40 8.19 -23.43
N PRO A 120 11.16 8.41 -23.00
CA PRO A 120 10.54 9.72 -23.05
C PRO A 120 11.36 10.73 -22.21
N PRO A 121 11.53 11.99 -22.68
CA PRO A 121 12.22 13.02 -21.90
C PRO A 121 11.54 13.24 -20.55
N GLN A 122 12.32 13.35 -19.47
CA GLN A 122 11.77 13.48 -18.11
C GLN A 122 10.81 14.66 -17.93
N VAL A 123 11.01 15.75 -18.68
CA VAL A 123 10.13 16.92 -18.65
C VAL A 123 8.73 16.54 -19.12
N VAL A 124 8.61 15.73 -20.17
CA VAL A 124 7.32 15.27 -20.71
C VAL A 124 6.60 14.41 -19.68
N THR A 125 7.27 13.39 -19.12
CA THR A 125 6.68 12.52 -18.11
C THR A 125 6.26 13.31 -16.86
N LYS A 126 7.08 14.25 -16.37
CA LYS A 126 6.76 15.05 -15.18
C LYS A 126 5.60 16.02 -15.42
N CYS A 127 5.57 16.70 -16.57
CA CYS A 127 4.46 17.59 -16.91
C CYS A 127 3.15 16.83 -17.07
N LEU A 128 3.17 15.65 -17.70
CA LEU A 128 2.00 14.80 -17.85
C LEU A 128 1.51 14.25 -16.51
N ALA A 129 2.41 13.87 -15.62
CA ALA A 129 2.07 13.44 -14.26
C ALA A 129 1.44 14.59 -13.45
N ALA A 130 2.00 15.80 -13.52
CA ALA A 130 1.44 16.98 -12.87
C ALA A 130 0.03 17.31 -13.41
N ALA A 131 -0.17 17.24 -14.73
CA ALA A 131 -1.48 17.41 -15.35
C ALA A 131 -2.47 16.33 -14.87
N CYS A 132 -2.03 15.06 -14.76
CA CYS A 132 -2.84 13.96 -14.24
C CYS A 132 -3.30 14.23 -12.79
N ILE A 133 -2.38 14.67 -11.92
CA ILE A 133 -2.69 15.04 -10.53
C ILE A 133 -3.72 16.16 -10.48
N LEU A 134 -3.52 17.23 -11.26
CA LEU A 134 -4.44 18.38 -11.29
C LEU A 134 -5.83 17.98 -11.78
N ILE A 135 -5.93 17.22 -12.87
CA ILE A 135 -7.21 16.75 -13.43
C ILE A 135 -7.96 15.90 -12.40
N ILE A 136 -7.29 14.93 -11.79
CA ILE A 136 -7.90 14.05 -10.78
C ILE A 136 -8.36 14.88 -9.58
N THR A 137 -7.54 15.82 -9.10
CA THR A 137 -7.88 16.69 -7.97
C THR A 137 -9.11 17.54 -8.30
N VAL A 138 -9.15 18.17 -9.47
CA VAL A 138 -10.29 18.99 -9.93
C VAL A 138 -11.56 18.16 -10.04
N ILE A 139 -11.50 16.95 -10.61
CA ILE A 139 -12.67 16.05 -10.70
C ILE A 139 -13.21 15.70 -9.30
N ASN A 140 -12.32 15.37 -8.36
CA ASN A 140 -12.70 15.02 -6.99
C ASN A 140 -13.27 16.22 -6.22
N CYS A 141 -12.74 17.43 -6.45
CA CYS A 141 -13.24 18.65 -5.81
C CYS A 141 -14.58 19.13 -6.39
N LEU A 142 -14.83 18.96 -7.70
CA LEU A 142 -16.04 19.47 -8.36
C LEU A 142 -17.22 18.49 -8.31
N SER A 143 -16.98 17.18 -8.39
CA SER A 143 -18.07 16.22 -8.43
C SER A 143 -17.68 14.83 -7.95
N VAL A 144 -18.14 14.48 -6.74
CA VAL A 144 -18.07 13.12 -6.21
C VAL A 144 -18.79 12.12 -7.13
N LYS A 145 -19.88 12.56 -7.80
CA LYS A 145 -20.63 11.75 -8.77
C LYS A 145 -19.82 11.42 -10.03
N LEU A 146 -19.00 12.34 -10.50
CA LEU A 146 -18.09 12.08 -11.62
C LEU A 146 -16.92 11.20 -11.17
N ALA A 147 -16.34 11.49 -10.00
CA ALA A 147 -15.23 10.72 -9.44
C ALA A 147 -15.57 9.23 -9.31
N TYR A 148 -16.74 8.87 -8.76
CA TYR A 148 -17.11 7.44 -8.65
C TYR A 148 -17.34 6.78 -10.02
N ARG A 149 -17.89 7.51 -11.01
CA ARG A 149 -18.09 6.96 -12.38
C ARG A 149 -16.75 6.67 -13.07
N VAL A 150 -15.81 7.60 -12.95
CA VAL A 150 -14.44 7.45 -13.46
C VAL A 150 -13.73 6.28 -12.76
N GLN A 151 -13.86 6.18 -11.44
CA GLN A 151 -13.31 5.06 -10.66
C GLN A 151 -13.86 3.70 -11.12
N ASN A 152 -15.18 3.59 -11.33
CA ASN A 152 -15.81 2.35 -11.80
C ASN A 152 -15.30 1.96 -13.20
N PHE A 153 -15.21 2.92 -14.12
CA PHE A 153 -14.65 2.69 -15.45
C PHE A 153 -13.22 2.13 -15.39
N PHE A 154 -12.32 2.79 -14.64
CA PHE A 154 -10.94 2.33 -14.51
C PHE A 154 -10.84 0.98 -13.78
N THR A 155 -11.76 0.69 -12.87
CA THR A 155 -11.82 -0.61 -12.18
C THR A 155 -12.20 -1.74 -13.13
N VAL A 156 -13.14 -1.51 -14.05
CA VAL A 156 -13.47 -2.51 -15.08
C VAL A 156 -12.32 -2.65 -16.08
N ALA A 157 -11.76 -1.53 -16.55
CA ALA A 157 -10.66 -1.53 -17.52
C ALA A 157 -9.42 -2.28 -17.00
N LYS A 158 -9.03 -2.06 -15.74
CA LYS A 158 -7.86 -2.74 -15.15
C LYS A 158 -8.07 -4.25 -14.98
N LEU A 159 -9.29 -4.70 -14.67
CA LEU A 159 -9.57 -6.14 -14.55
C LEU A 159 -9.59 -6.79 -15.93
N LEU A 160 -10.15 -6.11 -16.94
CA LEU A 160 -10.18 -6.60 -18.32
C LEU A 160 -8.78 -6.79 -18.89
N ILE A 161 -7.86 -5.83 -18.71
CA ILE A 161 -6.49 -5.98 -19.23
C ILE A 161 -5.73 -7.12 -18.54
N ILE A 162 -5.95 -7.35 -17.25
CA ILE A 162 -5.35 -8.48 -16.52
C ILE A 162 -5.85 -9.81 -17.09
N VAL A 163 -7.16 -9.93 -17.34
CA VAL A 163 -7.73 -11.13 -17.97
C VAL A 163 -7.11 -11.38 -19.35
N ILE A 164 -6.95 -10.33 -20.16
CA ILE A 164 -6.30 -10.43 -21.48
C ILE A 164 -4.86 -10.96 -21.33
N ILE A 165 -4.07 -10.39 -20.42
CA ILE A 165 -2.67 -10.79 -20.19
C ILE A 165 -2.57 -12.25 -19.74
N VAL A 166 -3.42 -12.66 -18.79
CA VAL A 166 -3.39 -14.04 -18.27
C VAL A 166 -3.81 -15.04 -19.36
N VAL A 167 -4.89 -14.76 -20.10
CA VAL A 167 -5.36 -15.65 -21.17
C VAL A 167 -4.34 -15.75 -22.30
N SER A 168 -3.76 -14.63 -22.75
CA SER A 168 -2.73 -14.65 -23.80
C SER A 168 -1.48 -15.41 -23.33
N GLY A 169 -1.06 -15.22 -22.08
CA GLY A 169 0.04 -15.95 -21.48
C GLY A 169 -0.18 -17.46 -21.45
N ILE A 170 -1.37 -17.92 -21.05
CA ILE A 170 -1.73 -19.35 -21.04
C ILE A 170 -1.70 -19.94 -22.46
N VAL A 171 -2.24 -19.23 -23.45
CA VAL A 171 -2.23 -19.69 -24.85
C VAL A 171 -0.80 -19.85 -25.37
N LEU A 172 0.09 -18.87 -25.10
CA LEU A 172 1.49 -18.94 -25.52
C LEU A 172 2.26 -20.07 -24.82
N LEU A 173 1.99 -20.32 -23.54
CA LEU A 173 2.55 -21.45 -22.82
C LEU A 173 2.08 -22.79 -23.41
N ALA A 174 0.80 -22.90 -23.77
CA ALA A 174 0.26 -24.09 -24.42
C ALA A 174 0.86 -24.34 -25.82
N GLN A 175 1.30 -23.28 -26.50
CA GLN A 175 2.05 -23.36 -27.77
C GLN A 175 3.54 -23.76 -27.59
N GLY A 176 4.02 -23.89 -26.35
CA GLY A 176 5.39 -24.34 -26.06
C GLY A 176 6.40 -23.23 -25.83
N ASN A 177 5.98 -21.96 -25.67
CA ASN A 177 6.87 -20.84 -25.33
C ASN A 177 7.28 -20.85 -23.85
N THR A 178 8.00 -21.90 -23.44
CA THR A 178 8.45 -22.12 -22.05
C THR A 178 9.96 -21.92 -21.89
N GLN A 179 10.64 -21.38 -22.89
CA GLN A 179 12.12 -21.30 -22.93
C GLN A 179 12.68 -20.50 -21.74
N ASN A 180 12.05 -19.37 -21.40
CA ASN A 180 12.44 -18.53 -20.27
C ASN A 180 12.18 -19.17 -18.88
N LEU A 181 11.45 -20.30 -18.84
CA LEU A 181 11.08 -21.02 -17.62
C LEU A 181 11.89 -22.31 -17.42
N LYS A 182 12.81 -22.66 -18.33
CA LYS A 182 13.57 -23.92 -18.27
C LYS A 182 14.61 -23.95 -17.15
N ASP A 183 15.38 -22.86 -16.98
CA ASP A 183 16.38 -22.71 -15.91
C ASP A 183 16.03 -21.52 -15.00
N PRO A 184 14.93 -21.60 -14.23
CA PRO A 184 14.36 -20.43 -13.58
C PRO A 184 15.23 -19.89 -12.43
N PHE A 185 16.16 -20.68 -11.89
CA PHE A 185 17.03 -20.26 -10.78
C PHE A 185 18.46 -19.88 -11.22
N ALA A 186 18.78 -19.95 -12.51
CA ALA A 186 20.08 -19.55 -13.01
C ALA A 186 20.29 -18.03 -12.87
N GLY A 187 21.41 -17.61 -12.28
CA GLY A 187 21.73 -16.19 -12.06
C GLY A 187 21.02 -15.54 -10.86
N ALA A 188 20.46 -16.35 -9.94
CA ALA A 188 19.80 -15.85 -8.75
C ALA A 188 20.75 -15.06 -7.84
N THR A 189 20.30 -13.90 -7.36
CA THR A 189 21.02 -13.08 -6.40
C THR A 189 20.74 -13.54 -4.97
N THR A 190 21.78 -13.61 -4.12
CA THR A 190 21.67 -13.92 -2.68
C THR A 190 21.98 -12.73 -1.78
N SER A 191 22.14 -11.52 -2.34
CA SER A 191 22.33 -10.29 -1.56
C SER A 191 21.09 -9.99 -0.72
N PHE A 192 21.34 -9.73 0.57
CA PHE A 192 20.30 -9.52 1.56
C PHE A 192 19.53 -8.21 1.32
N GLY A 193 20.21 -7.14 0.90
CA GLY A 193 19.61 -5.88 0.50
C GLY A 193 18.88 -5.96 -0.84
N ALA A 194 19.44 -6.67 -1.85
CA ALA A 194 18.76 -6.84 -3.14
C ALA A 194 17.42 -7.57 -3.00
N ILE A 195 17.38 -8.63 -2.18
CA ILE A 195 16.13 -9.33 -1.84
C ILE A 195 15.19 -8.42 -1.06
N GLY A 196 15.69 -7.65 -0.09
CA GLY A 196 14.90 -6.64 0.63
C GLY A 196 14.22 -5.63 -0.30
N LEU A 197 14.93 -5.14 -1.32
CA LEU A 197 14.39 -4.27 -2.36
C LEU A 197 13.39 -4.98 -3.28
N ALA A 198 13.59 -6.26 -3.59
CA ALA A 198 12.60 -7.03 -4.33
C ALA A 198 11.28 -7.16 -3.55
N PHE A 199 11.35 -7.50 -2.26
CA PHE A 199 10.17 -7.52 -1.38
C PHE A 199 9.52 -6.16 -1.25
N TYR A 200 10.30 -5.07 -1.28
CA TYR A 200 9.77 -3.71 -1.29
C TYR A 200 8.80 -3.49 -2.46
N ASN A 201 9.29 -3.74 -3.67
CA ASN A 201 8.55 -3.53 -4.90
C ASN A 201 7.38 -4.50 -5.03
N GLY A 202 7.55 -5.75 -4.59
CA GLY A 202 6.47 -6.73 -4.52
C GLY A 202 5.35 -6.29 -3.57
N LEU A 203 5.67 -5.89 -2.33
CA LEU A 203 4.69 -5.45 -1.35
C LEU A 203 3.97 -4.16 -1.76
N TRP A 204 4.61 -3.28 -2.53
CA TRP A 204 3.93 -2.13 -3.13
C TRP A 204 2.77 -2.54 -4.03
N ALA A 205 2.95 -3.59 -4.84
CA ALA A 205 1.87 -4.09 -5.69
C ALA A 205 0.72 -4.74 -4.90
N TYR A 206 0.99 -5.19 -3.67
CA TYR A 206 -0.04 -5.69 -2.75
C TYR A 206 -0.62 -4.59 -1.84
N ASP A 207 -0.27 -3.31 -2.02
CA ASP A 207 -0.81 -2.22 -1.19
C ASP A 207 -2.35 -2.19 -1.23
N GLY A 208 -2.96 -1.83 -0.09
CA GLY A 208 -4.41 -1.82 0.07
C GLY A 208 -5.01 -3.03 0.79
N TRP A 209 -4.18 -3.99 1.23
CA TRP A 209 -4.60 -5.14 2.06
C TRP A 209 -5.24 -4.74 3.41
N ASN A 210 -4.97 -3.54 3.91
CA ASN A 210 -5.50 -2.98 5.16
C ASN A 210 -6.79 -2.14 4.96
N GLN A 211 -7.26 -1.93 3.73
CA GLN A 211 -8.36 -0.99 3.46
C GLN A 211 -9.70 -1.42 4.05
N LEU A 212 -9.96 -2.73 4.14
CA LEU A 212 -11.21 -3.25 4.68
C LEU A 212 -11.39 -2.90 6.17
N ASN A 213 -10.29 -2.61 6.89
CA ASN A 213 -10.33 -2.16 8.28
C ASN A 213 -10.87 -0.75 8.48
N PHE A 214 -10.84 0.11 7.45
CA PHE A 214 -11.35 1.48 7.55
C PHE A 214 -12.88 1.54 7.56
N ILE A 215 -13.53 0.47 7.11
CA ILE A 215 -14.99 0.37 6.97
C ILE A 215 -15.57 -0.82 7.76
N THR A 216 -14.87 -1.26 8.81
CA THR A 216 -15.30 -2.41 9.64
C THR A 216 -16.67 -2.20 10.27
N GLU A 217 -17.00 -0.97 10.66
CA GLU A 217 -18.30 -0.59 11.21
C GLU A 217 -19.46 -0.76 10.21
N GLU A 218 -19.16 -0.76 8.90
CA GLU A 218 -20.16 -0.89 7.83
C GLU A 218 -20.36 -2.33 7.33
N LEU A 219 -19.48 -3.25 7.74
CA LEU A 219 -19.54 -4.66 7.38
C LEU A 219 -20.69 -5.37 8.08
N LYS A 220 -21.45 -6.16 7.33
CA LYS A 220 -22.40 -7.11 7.91
C LYS A 220 -21.62 -8.24 8.57
N ASN A 221 -21.87 -8.54 9.85
CA ASN A 221 -21.19 -9.60 10.62
C ASN A 221 -19.64 -9.53 10.53
N PRO A 222 -19.00 -8.45 11.02
CA PRO A 222 -17.57 -8.19 10.83
C PRO A 222 -16.68 -9.32 11.37
N TYR A 223 -17.04 -9.93 12.51
CA TYR A 223 -16.31 -11.06 13.10
C TYR A 223 -16.17 -12.26 12.16
N ARG A 224 -17.12 -12.50 11.27
CA ARG A 224 -17.03 -13.62 10.32
C ARG A 224 -16.57 -13.15 8.94
N ASN A 225 -17.14 -12.06 8.46
CA ASN A 225 -16.96 -11.65 7.07
C ASN A 225 -15.62 -10.97 6.81
N LEU A 226 -15.04 -10.26 7.79
CA LEU A 226 -13.73 -9.64 7.66
C LEU A 226 -12.61 -10.67 7.43
N PRO A 227 -12.40 -11.68 8.31
CA PRO A 227 -11.35 -12.68 8.10
C PRO A 227 -11.61 -13.55 6.86
N LEU A 228 -12.87 -13.90 6.57
CA LEU A 228 -13.20 -14.67 5.36
C LEU A 228 -12.91 -13.88 4.09
N ALA A 229 -13.24 -12.58 4.05
CA ALA A 229 -12.92 -11.74 2.91
C ALA A 229 -11.41 -11.67 2.67
N ILE A 230 -10.60 -11.62 3.74
CA ILE A 230 -9.13 -11.62 3.66
C ILE A 230 -8.59 -12.96 3.14
N ILE A 231 -9.02 -14.08 3.72
CA ILE A 231 -8.54 -15.43 3.37
C ILE A 231 -8.94 -15.83 1.94
N ILE A 232 -10.03 -15.27 1.40
CA ILE A 232 -10.45 -15.53 0.02
C ILE A 232 -9.86 -14.49 -0.93
N GLY A 233 -9.99 -13.21 -0.60
CA GLY A 233 -9.67 -12.09 -1.48
C GLY A 233 -8.17 -11.94 -1.73
N ILE A 234 -7.34 -12.01 -0.69
CA ILE A 234 -5.88 -11.81 -0.87
C ILE A 234 -5.27 -12.96 -1.67
N PRO A 235 -5.52 -14.25 -1.37
CA PRO A 235 -5.00 -15.35 -2.18
C PRO A 235 -5.46 -15.32 -3.65
N LEU A 236 -6.67 -14.82 -3.93
CA LEU A 236 -7.11 -14.61 -5.32
C LEU A 236 -6.17 -13.62 -6.03
N VAL A 237 -5.81 -12.50 -5.38
CA VAL A 237 -4.84 -11.53 -5.93
C VAL A 237 -3.45 -12.17 -6.10
N ILE A 238 -3.02 -13.04 -5.17
CA ILE A 238 -1.75 -13.77 -5.30
C ILE A 238 -1.73 -14.61 -6.58
N VAL A 239 -2.77 -15.40 -6.80
CA VAL A 239 -2.91 -16.24 -7.99
C VAL A 239 -2.90 -15.39 -9.25
N CYS A 240 -3.65 -14.29 -9.29
CA CYS A 240 -3.65 -13.36 -10.42
C CYS A 240 -2.26 -12.78 -10.70
N TYR A 241 -1.54 -12.30 -9.68
CA TYR A 241 -0.22 -11.69 -9.84
C TYR A 241 0.83 -12.70 -10.31
N ILE A 242 0.79 -13.94 -9.81
CA ILE A 242 1.66 -15.00 -10.30
C ILE A 242 1.38 -15.29 -11.78
N PHE A 243 0.11 -15.43 -12.17
CA PHE A 243 -0.23 -15.68 -13.57
C PHE A 243 0.16 -14.54 -14.50
N VAL A 244 0.02 -13.28 -14.07
CA VAL A 244 0.48 -12.12 -14.85
C VAL A 244 2.00 -12.16 -15.05
N ASN A 245 2.79 -12.46 -14.01
CA ASN A 245 4.24 -12.56 -14.16
C ASN A 245 4.65 -13.74 -15.04
N ILE A 246 4.00 -14.89 -14.90
CA ILE A 246 4.21 -16.04 -15.79
C ILE A 246 3.88 -15.68 -17.24
N ALA A 247 2.81 -14.92 -17.48
CA ALA A 247 2.46 -14.43 -18.82
C ALA A 247 3.52 -13.47 -19.39
N TYR A 248 4.13 -12.60 -18.55
CA TYR A 248 5.25 -11.77 -19.01
C TYR A 248 6.43 -12.62 -19.46
N PHE A 249 6.78 -13.67 -18.70
CA PHE A 249 7.90 -14.54 -19.05
C PHE A 249 7.62 -15.48 -20.24
N SER A 250 6.37 -15.68 -20.64
CA SER A 250 6.05 -16.43 -21.87
C SER A 250 6.18 -15.58 -23.14
N VAL A 251 6.13 -14.24 -23.02
CA VAL A 251 6.24 -13.29 -24.13
C VAL A 251 7.64 -12.68 -24.23
N MET A 252 8.25 -12.32 -23.10
CA MET A 252 9.49 -11.56 -23.02
C MET A 252 10.57 -12.34 -22.26
N THR A 253 11.81 -12.19 -22.70
CA THR A 253 13.00 -12.64 -21.96
C THR A 253 13.22 -11.77 -20.72
N PRO A 254 13.92 -12.28 -19.68
CA PRO A 254 14.28 -11.49 -18.50
C PRO A 254 15.03 -10.20 -18.85
N THR A 255 15.91 -10.26 -19.86
CA THR A 255 16.68 -9.11 -20.35
C THR A 255 15.79 -8.06 -21.01
N GLU A 256 14.82 -8.46 -21.83
CA GLU A 256 13.87 -7.53 -22.46
C GLU A 256 12.98 -6.86 -21.40
N LEU A 257 12.55 -7.61 -20.37
CA LEU A 257 11.75 -7.05 -19.28
C LEU A 257 12.53 -5.98 -18.49
N LEU A 258 13.84 -6.18 -18.29
CA LEU A 258 14.71 -5.20 -17.63
C LEU A 258 15.02 -3.98 -18.49
N GLN A 259 15.15 -4.16 -19.81
CA GLN A 259 15.40 -3.07 -20.77
C GLN A 259 14.15 -2.24 -21.07
N SER A 260 12.96 -2.78 -20.81
CA SER A 260 11.71 -2.04 -20.91
C SER A 260 11.76 -0.78 -20.03
N PRO A 261 11.21 0.36 -20.50
CA PRO A 261 11.06 1.57 -19.70
C PRO A 261 10.01 1.32 -18.61
N ALA A 262 10.37 0.54 -17.59
CA ALA A 262 9.62 0.48 -16.35
C ALA A 262 10.25 1.45 -15.35
N VAL A 263 9.35 2.29 -14.86
CA VAL A 263 9.39 3.25 -13.76
C VAL A 263 10.61 3.08 -12.85
N ALA A 264 11.65 3.87 -13.10
CA ALA A 264 12.68 4.16 -12.11
C ALA A 264 12.12 5.17 -11.10
N VAL A 265 11.21 4.72 -10.23
CA VAL A 265 10.76 5.48 -9.05
C VAL A 265 11.04 4.64 -7.81
N VAL A 266 12.22 4.03 -7.77
CA VAL A 266 12.72 3.31 -6.59
C VAL A 266 12.71 4.24 -5.38
N SER A 267 12.94 5.54 -5.61
CA SER A 267 13.13 6.56 -4.59
C SER A 267 11.89 7.01 -3.80
N VAL A 268 10.76 7.20 -4.48
CA VAL A 268 9.50 7.62 -3.81
C VAL A 268 8.78 6.41 -3.21
N HIS A 269 9.04 5.22 -3.76
CA HIS A 269 8.50 3.97 -3.24
C HIS A 269 8.83 3.84 -1.75
N TYR A 270 10.07 4.14 -1.31
CA TYR A 270 10.58 3.98 0.06
C TYR A 270 9.79 4.68 1.18
N SER A 271 9.19 5.83 0.88
CA SER A 271 8.40 6.60 1.85
C SER A 271 7.18 5.82 2.36
N HIS A 272 6.61 4.91 1.56
CA HIS A 272 5.41 4.15 1.91
C HIS A 272 5.63 3.10 3.02
N SER A 273 6.88 2.63 3.21
CA SER A 273 7.19 1.51 4.13
C SER A 273 7.56 1.90 5.55
N HIS A 274 7.95 3.16 5.79
CA HIS A 274 8.59 3.57 7.04
C HIS A 274 7.61 3.88 8.18
N SER A 275 6.30 3.98 7.91
CA SER A 275 5.35 4.58 8.87
C SER A 275 4.51 3.62 9.72
N LEU A 276 4.47 2.31 9.45
CA LEU A 276 3.45 1.45 10.10
C LEU A 276 3.89 0.08 10.60
N ARG A 277 5.18 -0.21 10.60
CA ARG A 277 5.68 -1.57 10.74
C ARG A 277 6.10 -1.97 12.17
N LEU A 278 6.43 -0.99 13.02
CA LEU A 278 6.80 -1.21 14.43
C LEU A 278 5.60 -1.15 15.41
N SER A 279 4.44 -0.66 14.95
CA SER A 279 3.24 -0.57 15.80
C SER A 279 2.60 -1.92 16.13
N ARG A 280 2.99 -2.99 15.43
CA ARG A 280 2.18 -4.21 15.27
C ARG A 280 2.36 -5.26 16.36
N ILE A 281 3.52 -5.33 17.06
CA ILE A 281 3.71 -6.20 18.23
C ILE A 281 3.30 -5.50 19.53
N ILE A 282 3.66 -4.23 19.70
CA ILE A 282 3.51 -3.57 21.01
C ILE A 282 2.03 -3.22 21.28
N ILE A 283 1.17 -3.04 20.27
CA ILE A 283 -0.28 -2.96 20.51
C ILE A 283 -0.78 -4.28 21.11
N LYS A 284 -0.42 -5.44 20.54
CA LYS A 284 -0.80 -6.75 21.09
C LYS A 284 -0.18 -6.96 22.48
N TYR A 285 1.11 -6.69 22.64
CA TYR A 285 1.83 -6.89 23.90
C TYR A 285 1.38 -5.92 25.01
N LYS A 286 1.07 -4.67 24.70
CA LYS A 286 0.65 -3.66 25.67
C LYS A 286 -0.85 -3.70 25.97
N ILE A 287 -1.70 -4.14 25.05
CA ILE A 287 -3.11 -4.45 25.35
C ILE A 287 -3.19 -5.69 26.26
N ILE A 288 -2.39 -6.73 25.98
CA ILE A 288 -2.25 -7.89 26.87
C ILE A 288 -1.77 -7.47 28.27
N ASN A 289 -0.81 -6.53 28.36
CA ASN A 289 -0.22 -6.13 29.66
C ASN A 289 -0.98 -5.01 30.39
N LYS A 290 -1.83 -4.23 29.71
CA LYS A 290 -2.71 -3.21 30.31
C LYS A 290 -4.02 -3.81 30.83
N SER A 291 -4.35 -5.02 30.39
CA SER A 291 -5.47 -5.78 30.93
C SER A 291 -5.09 -6.49 32.24
N SER A 292 -5.16 -5.77 33.36
CA SER A 292 -5.39 -6.41 34.67
C SER A 292 -6.80 -7.03 34.78
N ASN A 293 -7.62 -6.92 33.73
CA ASN A 293 -8.90 -7.60 33.57
C ASN A 293 -8.80 -8.62 32.42
N ALA A 294 -7.97 -9.65 32.59
CA ALA A 294 -7.75 -10.74 31.63
C ALA A 294 -9.04 -11.42 31.09
N ILE A 295 -10.19 -11.14 31.70
CA ILE A 295 -11.53 -11.65 31.39
C ILE A 295 -12.09 -11.10 30.05
N GLU A 296 -11.66 -9.91 29.58
CA GLU A 296 -12.22 -9.30 28.35
C GLU A 296 -11.52 -9.79 27.06
N TYR A 297 -10.24 -10.17 27.14
CA TYR A 297 -9.45 -10.63 25.98
C TYR A 297 -9.82 -12.07 25.54
N ASP A 298 -10.29 -12.90 26.47
CA ASP A 298 -10.76 -14.27 26.21
C ASP A 298 -12.06 -14.32 25.40
N SER A 299 -12.72 -13.17 25.21
CA SER A 299 -13.99 -13.03 24.47
C SER A 299 -13.81 -12.74 22.96
N LEU A 300 -12.58 -12.58 22.49
CA LEU A 300 -12.28 -12.25 21.09
C LEU A 300 -12.51 -13.47 20.17
N VAL A 301 -13.51 -13.35 19.30
CA VAL A 301 -13.94 -14.39 18.35
C VAL A 301 -12.84 -14.78 17.32
N ASN A 302 -11.86 -13.90 17.06
CA ASN A 302 -10.80 -14.10 16.06
C ASN A 302 -9.41 -13.86 16.64
N GLN A 303 -8.92 -14.76 17.48
CA GLN A 303 -7.53 -14.68 17.93
C GLN A 303 -6.59 -15.23 16.87
N VAL A 304 -5.71 -14.38 16.34
CA VAL A 304 -4.64 -14.81 15.44
C VAL A 304 -3.51 -15.42 16.29
N PRO A 305 -3.02 -16.63 15.97
CA PRO A 305 -1.90 -17.26 16.67
C PRO A 305 -0.71 -16.32 16.78
N ILE A 306 -0.12 -16.21 17.97
CA ILE A 306 0.89 -15.19 18.28
C ILE A 306 2.15 -15.26 17.40
N VAL A 307 2.42 -16.43 16.80
CA VAL A 307 3.51 -16.63 15.84
C VAL A 307 3.39 -15.73 14.61
N ILE A 308 2.16 -15.46 14.13
CA ILE A 308 1.92 -14.65 12.93
C ILE A 308 2.35 -13.19 13.13
N PRO A 309 1.86 -12.44 14.14
CA PRO A 309 2.31 -11.07 14.37
C PRO A 309 3.80 -10.98 14.70
N VAL A 310 4.37 -12.01 15.38
CA VAL A 310 5.82 -12.08 15.63
C VAL A 310 6.61 -12.14 14.33
N LEU A 311 6.24 -13.05 13.42
CA LEU A 311 6.87 -13.16 12.10
C LEU A 311 6.71 -11.88 11.27
N VAL A 312 5.51 -11.29 11.25
CA VAL A 312 5.25 -10.04 10.51
C VAL A 312 6.15 -8.91 11.00
N VAL A 313 6.44 -8.82 12.31
CA VAL A 313 7.36 -7.80 12.82
C VAL A 313 8.81 -8.12 12.54
N ILE A 314 9.25 -9.37 12.66
CA ILE A 314 10.62 -9.75 12.28
C ILE A 314 10.90 -9.36 10.83
N VAL A 315 9.99 -9.72 9.91
CA VAL A 315 10.09 -9.36 8.49
C VAL A 315 10.00 -7.85 8.30
N SER A 316 9.13 -7.17 9.04
CA SER A 316 9.02 -5.72 9.01
C SER A 316 10.32 -5.01 9.41
N CYS A 317 10.98 -5.46 10.48
CA CYS A 317 12.28 -4.94 10.92
C CYS A 317 13.35 -5.19 9.87
N TYR A 318 13.38 -6.40 9.29
CA TYR A 318 14.26 -6.73 8.18
C TYR A 318 14.09 -5.76 7.00
N LEU A 319 12.85 -5.53 6.55
CA LEU A 319 12.57 -4.67 5.40
C LEU A 319 12.87 -3.18 5.64
N VAL A 320 12.96 -2.75 6.90
CA VAL A 320 13.41 -1.39 7.26
C VAL A 320 14.94 -1.32 7.34
N LEU A 321 15.58 -2.30 7.97
CA LEU A 321 17.02 -2.27 8.23
C LEU A 321 17.86 -2.66 7.01
N ALA A 322 17.44 -3.64 6.22
CA ALA A 322 18.22 -4.17 5.12
C ALA A 322 18.61 -3.12 4.07
N PRO A 323 17.69 -2.25 3.60
CA PRO A 323 18.06 -1.22 2.62
C PRO A 323 19.01 -0.16 3.22
N ILE A 324 18.80 0.24 4.48
CA ILE A 324 19.63 1.25 5.16
C ILE A 324 21.06 0.75 5.35
N ILE A 325 21.24 -0.54 5.65
CA ILE A 325 22.55 -1.12 5.93
C ILE A 325 23.34 -1.38 4.63
N GLU A 326 22.70 -1.94 3.60
CA GLU A 326 23.43 -2.35 2.39
C GLU A 326 23.55 -1.26 1.32
N LYS A 327 22.54 -0.41 1.17
CA LYS A 327 22.51 0.64 0.15
C LYS A 327 21.94 1.94 0.75
N PRO A 328 22.67 2.61 1.66
CA PRO A 328 22.20 3.84 2.27
C PRO A 328 22.07 4.96 1.23
N GLU A 329 20.82 5.34 0.94
CA GLU A 329 20.46 6.46 0.09
C GLU A 329 20.01 7.67 0.93
N TRP A 330 20.14 8.87 0.37
CA TRP A 330 19.76 10.13 1.04
C TRP A 330 18.28 10.20 1.41
N GLU A 331 17.44 9.46 0.70
CA GLU A 331 15.99 9.41 0.88
C GLU A 331 15.59 8.86 2.25
N TYR A 332 16.34 7.90 2.80
CA TYR A 332 16.07 7.36 4.14
C TYR A 332 16.30 8.41 5.22
N LEU A 333 17.32 9.25 5.03
CA LEU A 333 17.61 10.37 5.92
C LEU A 333 16.48 11.40 5.86
N TYR A 334 16.08 11.81 4.65
CA TYR A 334 14.97 12.76 4.48
C TYR A 334 13.67 12.23 5.08
N CYS A 335 13.31 10.96 4.84
CA CYS A 335 12.13 10.33 5.41
C CYS A 335 12.15 10.39 6.94
N THR A 336 13.28 10.00 7.55
CA THR A 336 13.46 10.04 9.01
C THR A 336 13.35 11.45 9.56
N MET A 337 13.98 12.43 8.90
CA MET A 337 13.91 13.85 9.27
C MET A 337 12.48 14.39 9.19
N PHE A 338 11.70 14.03 8.16
CA PHE A 338 10.30 14.43 8.05
C PHE A 338 9.44 13.84 9.16
N ILE A 339 9.62 12.55 9.50
CA ILE A 339 8.88 11.89 10.59
C ILE A 339 9.19 12.56 11.92
N VAL A 340 10.48 12.74 12.24
CA VAL A 340 10.93 13.39 13.48
C VAL A 340 10.53 14.88 13.51
N GLY A 341 10.48 15.54 12.36
CA GLY A 341 10.01 16.92 12.21
C GLY A 341 8.59 17.13 12.73
N GLY A 342 7.74 16.10 12.75
CA GLY A 342 6.43 16.16 13.39
C GLY A 342 6.49 16.48 14.89
N LEU A 343 7.57 16.09 15.58
CA LEU A 343 7.75 16.41 17.00
C LEU A 343 7.86 17.91 17.26
N LEU A 344 8.41 18.66 16.30
CA LEU A 344 8.51 20.12 16.38
C LEU A 344 7.13 20.79 16.43
N LEU A 345 6.11 20.13 15.90
CA LEU A 345 4.72 20.60 15.99
C LEU A 345 4.00 19.97 17.19
N TYR A 346 4.23 18.69 17.48
CA TYR A 346 3.58 17.99 18.60
C TYR A 346 3.88 18.64 19.95
N VAL A 347 5.15 18.89 20.26
CA VAL A 347 5.59 19.36 21.57
C VAL A 347 4.99 20.74 21.91
N PRO A 348 5.14 21.79 21.09
CA PRO A 348 4.57 23.10 21.40
C PRO A 348 3.04 23.13 21.33
N PHE A 349 2.44 22.48 20.33
CA PHE A 349 1.02 22.70 20.01
C PHE A 349 0.07 21.70 20.65
N ILE A 350 0.49 20.46 20.87
CA ILE A 350 -0.36 19.41 21.45
C ILE A 350 0.01 19.16 22.91
N TYR A 351 1.30 19.05 23.22
CA TYR A 351 1.77 18.77 24.58
C TYR A 351 1.70 20.01 25.48
N TYR A 352 2.36 21.11 25.10
CA TYR A 352 2.35 22.37 25.89
C TYR A 352 1.15 23.28 25.61
N LYS A 353 0.38 23.03 24.54
CA LYS A 353 -0.84 23.77 24.16
C LYS A 353 -0.66 25.29 24.17
N PHE A 354 0.40 25.80 23.55
CA PHE A 354 0.64 27.25 23.49
C PHE A 354 -0.58 28.02 22.93
N ASN A 355 -1.00 29.07 23.65
CA ASN A 355 -2.25 29.76 23.38
C ASN A 355 -2.22 30.65 22.12
N TRP A 356 -1.06 31.23 21.76
CA TRP A 356 -0.94 32.13 20.62
C TRP A 356 -1.28 31.46 19.27
N THR A 357 -1.09 30.14 19.16
CA THR A 357 -1.43 29.40 17.94
C THR A 357 -2.93 29.47 17.62
N ARG A 358 -3.80 29.55 18.63
CA ARG A 358 -5.24 29.73 18.38
C ARG A 358 -5.55 31.09 17.77
N CYS A 359 -4.74 32.11 18.07
CA CYS A 359 -4.86 33.44 17.46
C CYS A 359 -4.48 33.44 15.98
N ILE A 360 -3.62 32.52 15.53
CA ILE A 360 -3.23 32.38 14.11
C ILE A 360 -4.19 31.43 13.38
N MET A 361 -4.46 30.26 13.97
CA MET A 361 -5.25 29.21 13.33
C MET A 361 -6.72 29.63 13.15
N ARG A 362 -7.34 30.33 14.10
CA ARG A 362 -8.75 30.74 13.96
C ARG A 362 -8.99 31.69 12.78
N PRO A 363 -8.25 32.82 12.62
CA PRO A 363 -8.39 33.65 11.44
C PRO A 363 -8.08 32.90 10.15
N LEU A 364 -7.03 32.08 10.13
CA LEU A 364 -6.69 31.28 8.95
C LEU A 364 -7.82 30.35 8.55
N THR A 365 -8.36 29.58 9.49
CA THR A 365 -9.51 28.69 9.25
C THR A 365 -10.73 29.48 8.76
N MET A 366 -11.04 30.63 9.35
CA MET A 366 -12.17 31.46 8.93
C MET A 366 -12.00 31.98 7.49
N HIS A 367 -10.81 32.49 7.13
CA HIS A 367 -10.56 32.98 5.78
C HIS A 367 -10.62 31.85 4.74
N LEU A 368 -10.07 30.67 5.06
CA LEU A 368 -10.15 29.50 4.18
C LEU A 368 -11.58 28.98 4.04
N GLN A 369 -12.38 29.00 5.11
CA GLN A 369 -13.80 28.63 5.06
C GLN A 369 -14.59 29.54 4.13
N LEU A 370 -14.38 30.86 4.22
CA LEU A 370 -15.03 31.83 3.35
C LEU A 370 -14.53 31.72 1.90
N LEU A 371 -13.22 31.57 1.69
CA LEU A 371 -12.61 31.47 0.36
C LEU A 371 -13.07 30.23 -0.42
N LEU A 372 -13.22 29.11 0.28
CA LEU A 372 -13.57 27.82 -0.32
C LEU A 372 -15.05 27.45 -0.15
N GLU A 373 -15.85 28.32 0.49
CA GLU A 373 -17.26 28.09 0.83
C GLU A 373 -17.50 26.74 1.56
N VAL A 374 -16.57 26.35 2.43
CA VAL A 374 -16.62 25.07 3.16
C VAL A 374 -17.15 25.24 4.58
N ILE A 375 -18.11 24.40 4.96
CA ILE A 375 -18.68 24.33 6.32
C ILE A 375 -18.17 23.09 7.07
N PRO A 376 -18.12 23.12 8.41
CA PRO A 376 -17.89 21.91 9.20
C PRO A 376 -18.91 20.83 8.85
N PRO A 377 -18.51 19.55 8.73
CA PRO A 377 -19.46 18.47 8.50
C PRO A 377 -20.46 18.40 9.67
N GLU A 378 -21.74 18.20 9.36
CA GLU A 378 -22.76 17.92 10.38
C GLU A 378 -22.32 16.69 11.19
N LYS A 379 -22.24 16.83 12.51
CA LYS A 379 -21.94 15.69 13.38
C LYS A 379 -23.11 14.74 13.30
N THR A 380 -22.87 13.55 12.75
CA THR A 380 -23.76 12.41 12.99
C THR A 380 -23.62 12.06 14.48
N GLU A 381 -24.70 12.28 15.25
CA GLU A 381 -24.81 11.84 16.64
C GLU A 381 -24.77 10.30 16.76
#